data_AF-A0A8C5SIK6-F1
#
_entry.id   AF-A0A8C5SIK6-F1
#
_cell.length_a   1.000
_cell.length_b   1.000
_cell.length_c   1.000
_cell.angle_alpha   90.00
_cell.angle_beta   90.00
_cell.angle_gamma   90.00
#
_symmetry.space_group_name_H-M   'P 1'
#
loop_
_entity.id
_entity.type
_entity.pdbx_description
1 polymer ?
#
loop_
_entity_poly.entity_id
_entity_poly.type
_entity_poly.pdbx_seq_one_letter_code
_entity_poly.pdbx_strand_id
1 'polypeptide(L)'
;METAATFTLAYLVLAVCFVFPPSEFHLAGLTVQNLLGSWLGSEDVAFVHYHLRRGTGTLLAHAALPLGYYLGMCVVAPEKQLFTISQASEPWKIFFAGALLLLVLAVTFAYYWSRDGWSHHPLVRTLSAFALPPHANWRAVALSINAEFRRIDKFATGPPGARLIVTDSWILKVTTYSFNAALQQDLQLTVIDSRQQDLLLDANMPAQFLTIRVASADPRVKAFDIRLNSSEYGELQDKLRAPIQNGANVVIHQSLSDLFLETFSSLVERNPPYLVPSNQVSFCPATNNGMAGWSFLAYD
;
A
#
# COMPACT_ATOMS: atom_id res chain seq x y z
N MET A 1 -4.61 -32.67 -24.96
CA MET A 1 -3.99 -31.34 -25.21
C MET A 1 -4.83 -30.21 -24.62
N GLU A 2 -6.15 -30.20 -24.84
CA GLU A 2 -7.06 -29.15 -24.34
C GLU A 2 -7.10 -29.06 -22.81
N THR A 3 -7.18 -30.19 -22.09
CA THR A 3 -7.22 -30.22 -20.61
C THR A 3 -5.98 -29.63 -19.94
N ALA A 4 -4.80 -29.97 -20.44
CA ALA A 4 -3.52 -29.45 -19.94
C ALA A 4 -3.41 -27.92 -20.14
N ALA A 5 -3.78 -27.42 -21.33
CA ALA A 5 -3.74 -25.99 -21.63
C ALA A 5 -4.72 -25.20 -20.75
N THR A 6 -5.95 -25.72 -20.59
CA THR A 6 -6.96 -25.13 -19.70
C THR A 6 -6.49 -25.10 -18.26
N PHE A 7 -5.89 -26.20 -17.76
CA PHE A 7 -5.30 -26.24 -16.43
C PHE A 7 -4.17 -25.22 -16.26
N THR A 8 -3.26 -25.11 -17.23
CA THR A 8 -2.17 -24.12 -17.17
C THR A 8 -2.72 -22.69 -17.10
N LEU A 9 -3.72 -22.35 -17.91
CA LEU A 9 -4.34 -21.04 -17.88
C LEU A 9 -5.01 -20.77 -16.52
N ALA A 10 -5.83 -21.72 -16.05
CA ALA A 10 -6.51 -21.60 -14.77
C ALA A 10 -5.54 -21.48 -13.59
N TYR A 11 -4.46 -22.28 -13.59
CA TYR A 11 -3.43 -22.22 -12.56
C TYR A 11 -2.66 -20.90 -12.60
N LEU A 12 -2.35 -20.37 -13.79
CA LEU A 12 -1.66 -19.09 -13.93
C LEU A 12 -2.52 -17.95 -13.38
N VAL A 13 -3.81 -17.91 -13.73
CA VAL A 13 -4.76 -16.93 -13.17
C VAL A 13 -4.80 -17.05 -11.65
N LEU A 14 -4.96 -18.27 -11.13
CA LEU A 14 -5.00 -18.51 -9.69
C LEU A 14 -3.69 -18.11 -8.99
N ALA A 15 -2.52 -18.41 -9.57
CA ALA A 15 -1.23 -18.05 -9.02
C ALA A 15 -1.02 -16.53 -9.01
N VAL A 16 -1.40 -15.83 -10.09
CA VAL A 16 -1.35 -14.36 -10.17
C VAL A 16 -2.28 -13.75 -9.11
N CYS A 17 -3.52 -14.23 -9.01
CA CYS A 17 -4.46 -13.78 -7.98
C CYS A 17 -4.00 -14.16 -6.56
N PHE A 18 -3.25 -15.25 -6.37
CA PHE A 18 -2.74 -15.59 -5.05
C PHE A 18 -1.59 -14.68 -4.62
N VAL A 19 -0.69 -14.32 -5.56
CA VAL A 19 0.44 -13.40 -5.31
C VAL A 19 -0.03 -11.95 -5.19
N PHE A 20 -1.00 -11.56 -6.02
CA PHE A 20 -1.62 -10.25 -6.06
C PHE A 20 -3.13 -10.39 -5.83
N PRO A 21 -3.56 -10.64 -4.57
CA PRO A 21 -4.96 -10.87 -4.24
C PRO A 21 -5.83 -9.68 -4.63
N PRO A 22 -6.77 -9.85 -5.59
CA PRO A 22 -7.80 -8.85 -5.80
C PRO A 22 -8.78 -8.88 -4.62
N SER A 23 -9.71 -7.91 -4.59
CA SER A 23 -10.73 -7.78 -3.55
C SER A 23 -11.49 -9.09 -3.31
N GLU A 24 -11.79 -9.84 -4.37
CA GLU A 24 -12.59 -11.07 -4.30
C GLU A 24 -11.82 -12.19 -3.57
N PHE A 25 -10.50 -12.30 -3.78
CA PHE A 25 -9.66 -13.27 -3.08
C PHE A 25 -9.49 -12.90 -1.61
N HIS A 26 -9.41 -11.60 -1.31
CA HIS A 26 -9.45 -11.11 0.07
C HIS A 26 -10.76 -11.50 0.76
N LEU A 27 -11.90 -11.30 0.09
CA LEU A 27 -13.23 -11.62 0.62
C LEU A 27 -13.47 -13.13 0.76
N ALA A 28 -12.99 -13.93 -0.21
CA ALA A 28 -13.05 -15.40 -0.17
C ALA A 28 -12.07 -16.01 0.85
N GLY A 29 -11.18 -15.18 1.40
CA GLY A 29 -10.17 -15.60 2.36
C GLY A 29 -9.02 -16.43 1.77
N LEU A 30 -8.83 -16.40 0.45
CA LEU A 30 -7.76 -17.11 -0.26
C LEU A 30 -6.44 -16.34 -0.22
N THR A 31 -6.05 -15.89 0.97
CA THR A 31 -4.79 -15.17 1.20
C THR A 31 -3.85 -16.00 2.05
N VAL A 32 -2.54 -15.81 1.89
CA VAL A 32 -1.53 -16.44 2.76
C VAL A 32 -1.82 -16.18 4.25
N GLN A 33 -2.33 -14.98 4.56
CA GLN A 33 -2.65 -14.55 5.92
C GLN A 33 -3.71 -15.44 6.56
N ASN A 34 -4.75 -15.79 5.82
CA ASN A 34 -5.83 -16.63 6.32
C ASN A 34 -5.43 -18.11 6.35
N LEU A 35 -4.71 -18.58 5.32
CA LEU A 35 -4.21 -19.96 5.28
C LEU A 35 -3.24 -20.27 6.43
N LEU A 36 -2.43 -19.30 6.82
CA LEU A 36 -1.45 -19.44 7.91
C LEU A 36 -1.92 -18.79 9.22
N GLY A 37 -3.20 -18.41 9.34
CA GLY A 37 -3.69 -17.56 10.44
C GLY A 37 -3.39 -18.11 11.83
N SER A 38 -3.52 -19.43 12.02
CA SER A 38 -3.21 -20.10 13.30
C SER A 38 -1.73 -20.01 13.68
N TRP A 39 -0.83 -20.04 12.70
CA TRP A 39 0.61 -19.92 12.92
C TRP A 39 1.07 -18.46 13.07
N LEU A 40 0.44 -17.54 12.34
CA LEU A 40 0.74 -16.11 12.41
C LEU A 40 0.39 -15.51 13.78
N GLY A 41 -0.72 -15.96 14.38
CA GLY A 41 -1.25 -15.39 15.61
C GLY A 41 -1.99 -14.08 15.36
N SER A 42 -2.13 -13.27 16.41
CA SER A 42 -2.87 -11.99 16.35
C SER A 42 -1.92 -10.81 16.10
N GLU A 43 -2.24 -10.02 15.06
CA GLU A 43 -1.59 -8.74 14.75
C GLU A 43 -1.75 -7.74 15.91
N ASP A 44 -2.93 -7.69 16.54
CA ASP A 44 -3.22 -6.78 17.65
C ASP A 44 -2.41 -7.09 18.91
N VAL A 45 -2.07 -8.36 19.13
CA VAL A 45 -1.25 -8.76 20.27
C VAL A 45 0.23 -8.52 19.97
N ALA A 46 0.73 -9.00 18.83
CA ALA A 46 2.18 -9.03 18.59
C ALA A 46 2.53 -8.59 17.16
N PHE A 47 2.15 -7.36 16.81
CA PHE A 47 2.31 -6.74 15.49
C PHE A 47 3.65 -7.07 14.80
N VAL A 48 4.78 -6.81 15.47
CA VAL A 48 6.11 -7.06 14.87
C VAL A 48 6.33 -8.54 14.56
N HIS A 49 6.02 -9.43 15.51
CA HIS A 49 6.21 -10.87 15.32
C HIS A 49 5.24 -11.46 14.29
N TYR A 50 4.01 -10.95 14.26
CA TYR A 50 3.01 -11.28 13.24
C TYR A 50 3.57 -10.97 11.85
N HIS A 51 4.12 -9.79 11.63
CA HIS A 51 4.70 -9.43 10.33
C HIS A 51 6.00 -10.15 9.97
N LEU A 52 6.82 -10.53 10.96
CA LEU A 52 7.98 -11.42 10.74
C LEU A 52 7.54 -12.78 10.19
N ARG A 53 6.59 -13.42 10.87
CA ARG A 53 6.03 -14.71 10.43
C ARG A 53 5.33 -14.57 9.09
N ARG A 54 4.52 -13.51 8.91
CA ARG A 54 3.79 -13.25 7.68
C ARG A 54 4.72 -13.11 6.48
N GLY A 55 5.75 -12.27 6.56
CA GLY A 55 6.71 -12.10 5.46
C GLY A 55 7.40 -13.41 5.09
N THR A 56 7.81 -14.20 6.10
CA THR A 56 8.45 -15.50 5.90
C THR A 56 7.48 -16.54 5.31
N GLY A 57 6.26 -16.62 5.83
CA GLY A 57 5.22 -17.52 5.33
C GLY A 57 4.81 -17.20 3.89
N THR A 58 4.68 -15.92 3.55
CA THR A 58 4.40 -15.47 2.19
C THR A 58 5.52 -15.82 1.22
N LEU A 59 6.78 -15.64 1.61
CA LEU A 59 7.91 -16.07 0.79
C LEU A 59 7.86 -17.56 0.48
N LEU A 60 7.60 -18.40 1.49
CA LEU A 60 7.50 -19.85 1.34
C LEU A 60 6.30 -20.25 0.46
N ALA A 61 5.13 -19.65 0.71
CA ALA A 61 3.92 -19.93 -0.06
C ALA A 61 4.10 -19.60 -1.54
N HIS A 62 4.69 -18.45 -1.86
CA HIS A 62 4.95 -18.06 -3.25
C HIS A 62 6.06 -18.90 -3.90
N ALA A 63 7.11 -19.24 -3.17
CA ALA A 63 8.16 -20.13 -3.66
C ALA A 63 7.65 -21.56 -3.94
N ALA A 64 6.58 -21.98 -3.28
CA ALA A 64 5.95 -23.28 -3.50
C ALA A 64 5.03 -23.32 -4.74
N LEU A 65 4.59 -22.17 -5.29
CA LEU A 65 3.66 -22.12 -6.42
C LEU A 65 4.17 -22.83 -7.68
N PRO A 66 5.44 -22.68 -8.12
CA PRO A 66 5.94 -23.41 -9.29
C PRO A 66 5.95 -24.92 -9.07
N LEU A 67 6.24 -25.36 -7.85
CA LEU A 67 6.22 -26.80 -7.51
C LEU A 67 4.77 -27.32 -7.48
N GLY A 68 3.83 -26.54 -6.95
CA GLY A 68 2.40 -26.85 -7.01
C GLY A 68 1.90 -27.01 -8.44
N TYR A 69 2.37 -26.18 -9.36
CA TYR A 69 2.05 -26.30 -10.79
C TYR A 69 2.57 -27.62 -11.37
N TYR A 70 3.83 -27.97 -11.09
CA TYR A 70 4.42 -29.23 -11.54
C TYR A 70 3.59 -30.42 -11.06
N LEU A 71 3.25 -30.46 -9.77
CA LEU A 71 2.45 -31.53 -9.18
C LEU A 71 1.04 -31.62 -9.80
N GLY A 72 0.40 -30.49 -10.05
CA GLY A 72 -0.89 -30.45 -10.74
C GLY A 72 -0.80 -31.00 -12.17
N MET A 73 0.26 -30.65 -12.89
CA MET A 73 0.52 -31.17 -14.24
C MET A 73 0.78 -32.67 -14.26
N CYS A 74 1.39 -33.25 -13.22
CA CYS A 74 1.52 -34.70 -13.10
C CYS A 74 0.15 -35.40 -13.11
N VAL A 75 -0.86 -34.80 -12.46
CA VAL A 75 -2.21 -35.35 -12.37
C VAL A 75 -3.02 -35.12 -13.65
N VAL A 76 -2.95 -33.92 -14.23
CA VAL A 76 -3.79 -33.53 -15.38
C VAL A 76 -3.27 -34.08 -16.71
N ALA A 77 -1.96 -34.28 -16.82
CA ALA A 77 -1.32 -34.74 -18.05
C ALA A 77 -0.49 -36.03 -17.81
N PRO A 78 -1.13 -37.15 -17.41
CA PRO A 78 -0.44 -38.41 -17.12
C PRO A 78 0.32 -38.96 -18.34
N GLU A 79 -0.10 -38.60 -19.56
CA GLU A 79 0.59 -38.95 -20.81
C GLU A 79 2.01 -38.40 -20.89
N LYS A 80 2.34 -37.35 -20.12
CA LYS A 80 3.68 -36.76 -20.06
C LYS A 80 4.63 -37.50 -19.12
N GLN A 81 4.17 -38.55 -18.43
CA GLN A 81 4.95 -39.40 -17.53
C GLN A 81 5.76 -38.63 -16.47
N LEU A 82 5.23 -37.48 -16.01
CA LEU A 82 5.93 -36.55 -15.11
C LEU A 82 6.17 -37.12 -13.69
N PHE A 83 5.38 -38.12 -13.27
CA PHE A 83 5.62 -38.82 -12.00
C PHE A 83 6.97 -39.55 -11.98
N THR A 84 7.44 -40.02 -13.14
CA THR A 84 8.73 -40.67 -13.30
C THR A 84 9.72 -39.66 -13.88
N ILE A 85 10.43 -38.94 -13.01
CA ILE A 85 11.33 -37.84 -13.40
C ILE A 85 12.34 -38.26 -14.48
N SER A 86 12.81 -39.50 -14.48
CA SER A 86 13.75 -40.02 -15.48
C SER A 86 13.15 -40.12 -16.89
N GLN A 87 11.83 -40.34 -17.00
CA GLN A 87 11.09 -40.46 -18.26
C GLN A 87 10.48 -39.14 -18.73
N ALA A 88 10.44 -38.11 -17.86
CA ALA A 88 9.99 -36.78 -18.23
C ALA A 88 10.87 -36.17 -19.33
N SER A 89 10.32 -35.26 -20.13
CA SER A 89 11.12 -34.54 -21.12
C SER A 89 12.05 -33.51 -20.45
N GLU A 90 13.15 -33.17 -21.11
CA GLU A 90 14.16 -32.26 -20.54
C GLU A 90 13.61 -30.91 -20.05
N PRO A 91 12.68 -30.23 -20.74
CA PRO A 91 12.08 -28.99 -20.23
C PRO A 91 11.39 -29.17 -18.87
N TRP A 92 10.72 -30.30 -18.65
CA TRP A 92 10.04 -30.58 -17.38
C TRP A 92 11.01 -30.91 -16.25
N LYS A 93 12.14 -31.58 -16.56
CA LYS A 93 13.21 -31.81 -15.58
C LYS A 93 13.84 -30.49 -15.13
N ILE A 94 14.16 -29.60 -16.08
CA ILE A 94 14.71 -28.27 -15.79
C ILE A 94 13.72 -27.46 -14.96
N PHE A 95 12.44 -27.45 -15.35
CA PHE A 95 11.39 -26.76 -14.61
C PHE A 95 11.27 -27.28 -13.16
N PHE A 96 11.21 -28.59 -12.97
CA PHE A 96 11.16 -29.21 -11.65
C PHE A 96 12.38 -28.86 -10.80
N ALA A 97 13.58 -28.97 -11.37
CA ALA A 97 14.82 -28.62 -10.68
C ALA A 97 14.84 -27.15 -10.26
N GLY A 98 14.41 -26.23 -11.13
CA GLY A 98 14.29 -24.81 -10.83
C GLY A 98 13.26 -24.51 -9.73
N ALA A 99 12.07 -25.13 -9.82
CA ALA A 99 11.02 -25.00 -8.81
C ALA A 99 11.47 -25.54 -7.44
N LEU A 100 12.14 -26.69 -7.42
CA LEU A 100 12.68 -27.28 -6.21
C LEU A 100 13.81 -26.42 -5.62
N LEU A 101 14.73 -25.94 -6.45
CA LEU A 101 15.80 -25.05 -6.02
C LEU A 101 15.25 -23.77 -5.40
N LEU A 102 14.25 -23.15 -6.02
CA LEU A 102 13.59 -21.94 -5.48
C LEU A 102 12.97 -22.22 -4.11
N LEU A 103 12.25 -23.34 -3.95
CA LEU A 103 11.65 -23.70 -2.68
C LEU A 103 12.71 -24.00 -1.61
N VAL A 104 13.77 -24.74 -1.95
CA VAL A 104 14.89 -25.02 -1.04
C VAL A 104 15.55 -23.71 -0.60
N LEU A 105 15.83 -22.79 -1.53
CA LEU A 105 16.38 -21.48 -1.18
C LEU A 105 15.46 -20.72 -0.22
N ALA A 106 14.15 -20.66 -0.50
CA ALA A 106 13.20 -20.00 0.38
C ALA A 106 13.16 -20.63 1.79
N VAL A 107 13.18 -21.97 1.88
CA VAL A 107 13.25 -22.70 3.16
C VAL A 107 14.56 -22.42 3.89
N THR A 108 15.69 -22.39 3.18
CA THR A 108 16.99 -22.06 3.79
C THR A 108 17.02 -20.63 4.32
N PHE A 109 16.44 -19.66 3.62
CA PHE A 109 16.30 -18.28 4.11
C PHE A 109 15.38 -18.20 5.32
N ALA A 110 14.21 -18.84 5.27
CA ALA A 110 13.27 -18.89 6.39
C ALA A 110 13.93 -19.49 7.64
N TYR A 111 14.67 -20.59 7.45
CA TYR A 111 15.40 -21.24 8.52
C TYR A 111 16.55 -20.36 9.05
N TYR A 112 17.35 -19.78 8.16
CA TYR A 112 18.42 -18.85 8.53
C TYR A 112 17.89 -17.63 9.31
N TRP A 113 16.75 -17.07 8.92
CA TRP A 113 16.11 -15.99 9.67
C TRP A 113 15.57 -16.46 11.02
N SER A 114 15.01 -17.66 11.09
CA SER A 114 14.52 -18.20 12.37
C SER A 114 15.64 -18.48 13.38
N ARG A 115 16.87 -18.75 12.89
CA ARG A 115 18.07 -18.90 13.73
C ARG A 115 18.38 -17.56 14.44
N ASP A 116 18.77 -17.65 15.70
CA ASP A 116 19.08 -16.52 16.58
C ASP A 116 17.89 -15.58 16.88
N GLY A 117 16.67 -16.13 16.78
CA GLY A 117 15.45 -15.42 17.15
C GLY A 117 15.19 -14.20 16.26
N TRP A 118 15.28 -14.38 14.93
CA TRP A 118 14.89 -13.40 13.91
C TRP A 118 15.87 -12.25 13.66
N SER A 119 17.05 -12.24 14.29
CA SER A 119 18.06 -11.17 14.16
C SER A 119 18.46 -10.85 12.72
N HIS A 120 18.54 -11.87 11.87
CA HIS A 120 18.95 -11.73 10.47
C HIS A 120 17.82 -11.34 9.52
N HIS A 121 16.58 -11.32 9.99
CA HIS A 121 15.43 -11.00 9.15
C HIS A 121 15.46 -9.53 8.69
N PRO A 122 15.14 -9.21 7.43
CA PRO A 122 15.18 -7.84 6.91
C PRO A 122 14.39 -6.82 7.75
N LEU A 123 13.19 -7.19 8.19
CA LEU A 123 12.38 -6.37 9.12
C LEU A 123 13.13 -6.04 10.42
N VAL A 124 13.77 -7.04 11.03
CA VAL A 124 14.54 -6.82 12.27
C VAL A 124 15.74 -5.92 12.02
N ARG A 125 16.40 -6.04 10.87
CA ARG A 125 17.47 -5.11 10.48
C ARG A 125 16.95 -3.67 10.40
N THR A 126 15.78 -3.43 9.81
CA THR A 126 15.14 -2.11 9.81
C THR A 126 14.89 -1.62 11.24
N LEU A 127 14.34 -2.46 12.12
CA LEU A 127 14.09 -2.09 13.52
C LEU A 127 15.38 -1.83 14.31
N SER A 128 16.45 -2.55 14.00
CA SER A 128 17.73 -2.42 14.68
C SER A 128 18.38 -1.05 14.46
N ALA A 129 18.05 -0.35 13.37
CA ALA A 129 18.51 1.02 13.14
C ALA A 129 18.03 2.00 14.23
N PHE A 130 16.89 1.71 14.86
CA PHE A 130 16.30 2.52 15.93
C PHE A 130 16.71 2.07 17.34
N ALA A 131 17.46 0.98 17.46
CA ALA A 131 17.93 0.51 18.75
C ALA A 131 19.13 1.37 19.21
N LEU A 132 18.91 2.24 20.19
CA LEU A 132 19.94 3.14 20.73
C LEU A 132 20.90 2.38 21.68
N PRO A 133 22.22 2.67 21.64
CA PRO A 133 23.17 2.19 22.65
C PRO A 133 22.83 2.75 24.05
N PRO A 134 23.24 2.07 25.15
CA PRO A 134 24.22 0.99 25.25
C PRO A 134 23.67 -0.45 25.15
N HIS A 135 22.34 -0.63 25.13
CA HIS A 135 21.70 -1.95 24.98
C HIS A 135 20.86 -1.99 23.70
N ALA A 136 21.54 -1.96 22.55
CA ALA A 136 20.91 -1.99 21.23
C ALA A 136 20.18 -3.32 21.01
N ASN A 137 18.90 -3.35 21.41
CA ASN A 137 18.04 -4.52 21.30
C ASN A 137 16.79 -4.15 20.51
N TRP A 138 16.69 -4.66 19.29
CA TRP A 138 15.52 -4.49 18.43
C TRP A 138 14.23 -4.98 19.10
N ARG A 139 14.31 -5.92 20.05
CA ARG A 139 13.15 -6.40 20.80
C ARG A 139 12.51 -5.30 21.66
N ALA A 140 13.31 -4.38 22.22
CA ALA A 140 12.77 -3.25 22.96
C ALA A 140 12.00 -2.30 22.05
N VAL A 141 12.53 -2.02 20.85
CA VAL A 141 11.83 -1.26 19.80
C VAL A 141 10.54 -1.97 19.40
N ALA A 142 10.58 -3.29 19.21
CA ALA A 142 9.40 -4.08 18.87
C ALA A 142 8.33 -4.06 19.98
N LEU A 143 8.72 -4.10 21.25
CA LEU A 143 7.80 -3.98 22.38
C LEU A 143 7.16 -2.59 22.44
N SER A 144 7.93 -1.53 22.17
CA SER A 144 7.42 -0.16 22.07
C SER A 144 6.37 -0.04 20.96
N ILE A 145 6.70 -0.51 19.75
CA ILE A 145 5.79 -0.53 18.61
C ILE A 145 4.52 -1.34 18.94
N ASN A 146 4.64 -2.53 19.54
CA ASN A 146 3.48 -3.33 19.91
C ASN A 146 2.60 -2.63 20.95
N ALA A 147 3.19 -1.91 21.91
CA ALA A 147 2.45 -1.18 22.92
C ALA A 147 1.68 0.01 22.32
N GLU A 148 2.30 0.76 21.41
CA GLU A 148 1.64 1.86 20.70
C GLU A 148 0.58 1.33 19.70
N PHE A 149 0.86 0.23 19.00
CA PHE A 149 -0.08 -0.38 18.06
C PHE A 149 -1.37 -0.85 18.74
N ARG A 150 -1.31 -1.25 20.02
CA ARG A 150 -2.52 -1.65 20.77
C ARG A 150 -3.41 -0.48 21.16
N ARG A 151 -2.93 0.76 21.06
CA ARG A 151 -3.74 1.94 21.38
C ARG A 151 -4.83 2.15 20.32
N ILE A 152 -5.93 2.77 20.76
CA ILE A 152 -7.11 3.00 19.92
C ILE A 152 -6.87 4.18 18.98
N ASP A 153 -6.07 5.15 19.41
CA ASP A 153 -5.82 6.42 18.73
C ASP A 153 -4.81 6.31 17.57
N LYS A 154 -4.62 5.13 17.00
CA LYS A 154 -3.75 4.94 15.81
C LYS A 154 -4.51 5.25 14.52
N PHE A 155 -3.84 5.89 13.58
CA PHE A 155 -4.33 6.00 12.21
C PHE A 155 -3.85 4.78 11.42
N ALA A 156 -4.75 4.10 10.71
CA ALA A 156 -4.39 2.94 9.89
C ALA A 156 -5.22 2.92 8.61
N THR A 157 -4.54 2.87 7.46
CA THR A 157 -5.17 2.83 6.13
C THR A 157 -4.54 1.76 5.24
N GLY A 158 -5.25 1.40 4.18
CA GLY A 158 -4.83 0.46 3.15
C GLY A 158 -5.29 -0.98 3.38
N PRO A 159 -5.24 -1.83 2.34
CA PRO A 159 -5.65 -3.23 2.43
C PRO A 159 -4.69 -4.03 3.34
N PRO A 160 -5.12 -5.21 3.85
CA PRO A 160 -4.30 -6.04 4.75
C PRO A 160 -2.90 -6.41 4.24
N GLY A 161 -2.69 -6.40 2.91
CA GLY A 161 -1.40 -6.66 2.26
C GLY A 161 -0.49 -5.41 2.11
N ALA A 162 -1.04 -4.21 2.21
CA ALA A 162 -0.31 -2.94 2.05
C ALA A 162 -0.93 -1.88 2.98
N ARG A 163 -0.46 -1.86 4.23
CA ARG A 163 -0.98 -0.98 5.29
C ARG A 163 -0.01 0.15 5.59
N LEU A 164 -0.55 1.34 5.81
CA LEU A 164 0.12 2.44 6.46
C LEU A 164 -0.47 2.59 7.85
N ILE A 165 0.38 2.59 8.88
CA ILE A 165 -0.03 2.74 10.27
C ILE A 165 0.77 3.88 10.87
N VAL A 166 0.09 4.85 11.45
CA VAL A 166 0.67 5.99 12.14
C VAL A 166 0.23 5.94 13.60
N THR A 167 1.23 5.82 14.46
CA THR A 167 1.11 5.82 15.93
C THR A 167 1.72 7.11 16.48
N ASP A 168 1.73 7.30 17.79
CA ASP A 168 2.25 8.52 18.41
C ASP A 168 3.71 8.80 18.06
N SER A 169 4.53 7.75 18.00
CA SER A 169 5.96 7.88 17.75
C SER A 169 6.38 7.34 16.38
N TRP A 170 5.59 6.45 15.76
CA TRP A 170 6.01 5.73 14.56
C TRP A 170 5.11 5.96 13.36
N ILE A 171 5.74 6.08 12.18
CA ILE A 171 5.12 5.82 10.88
C ILE A 171 5.62 4.46 10.39
N LEU A 172 4.70 3.54 10.17
CA LEU A 172 4.96 2.16 9.79
C LEU A 172 4.31 1.88 8.45
N LYS A 173 5.12 1.57 7.43
CA LYS A 173 4.64 1.11 6.13
C LYS A 173 4.91 -0.37 5.99
N VAL A 174 3.85 -1.14 5.89
CA VAL A 174 3.86 -2.59 5.81
C VAL A 174 3.34 -3.01 4.44
N THR A 175 4.15 -3.70 3.65
CA THR A 175 3.71 -4.32 2.39
C THR A 175 3.88 -5.85 2.45
N THR A 176 3.56 -6.53 1.35
CA THR A 176 3.73 -7.99 1.22
C THR A 176 5.16 -8.45 1.54
N TYR A 177 6.18 -7.70 1.10
CA TYR A 177 7.60 -8.10 1.22
C TYR A 177 8.50 -7.07 1.92
N SER A 178 8.02 -5.85 2.14
CA SER A 178 8.82 -4.81 2.77
C SER A 178 8.16 -4.24 4.02
N PHE A 179 9.00 -3.92 4.99
CA PHE A 179 8.62 -3.23 6.21
C PHE A 179 9.53 -2.01 6.35
N ASN A 180 8.93 -0.84 6.35
CA ASN A 180 9.62 0.42 6.57
C ASN A 180 9.04 1.08 7.82
N ALA A 181 9.92 1.65 8.62
CA ALA A 181 9.56 2.37 9.83
C ALA A 181 10.32 3.70 9.85
N ALA A 182 9.72 4.72 10.44
CA ALA A 182 10.34 6.00 10.72
C ALA A 182 9.78 6.58 12.03
N LEU A 183 10.59 7.37 12.74
CA LEU A 183 10.20 8.05 13.98
C LEU A 183 9.62 9.44 13.68
N GLN A 184 8.46 9.76 14.24
CA GLN A 184 7.74 11.02 14.02
C GLN A 184 8.57 12.27 14.37
N GLN A 185 9.46 12.18 15.35
CA GLN A 185 10.29 13.31 15.78
C GLN A 185 11.37 13.71 14.75
N ASP A 186 11.78 12.78 13.88
CA ASP A 186 12.89 12.94 12.94
C ASP A 186 12.41 13.04 11.48
N LEU A 187 11.12 13.28 11.29
CA LEU A 187 10.44 13.11 10.00
C LEU A 187 10.36 14.40 9.19
N GLN A 188 10.64 14.25 7.89
CA GLN A 188 10.34 15.22 6.85
C GLN A 188 9.37 14.56 5.86
N LEU A 189 8.17 15.13 5.77
CA LEU A 189 7.10 14.64 4.91
C LEU A 189 6.91 15.61 3.75
N THR A 190 6.93 15.10 2.52
CA THR A 190 6.75 15.93 1.32
C THR A 190 5.77 15.29 0.36
N VAL A 191 4.71 15.99 -0.04
CA VAL A 191 3.82 15.53 -1.10
C VAL A 191 4.52 15.65 -2.43
N ILE A 192 4.77 14.54 -3.12
CA ILE A 192 5.56 14.50 -4.36
C ILE A 192 4.70 14.33 -5.62
N ASP A 193 3.54 13.71 -5.50
CA ASP A 193 2.65 13.44 -6.64
C ASP A 193 1.19 13.39 -6.18
N SER A 194 0.27 13.77 -7.05
CA SER A 194 -1.17 13.62 -6.86
C SER A 194 -1.78 13.08 -8.14
N ARG A 195 -2.34 11.87 -8.09
CA ARG A 195 -2.95 11.22 -9.25
C ARG A 195 -4.44 11.06 -9.03
N GLN A 196 -5.23 11.66 -9.92
CA GLN A 196 -6.65 11.33 -10.05
C GLN A 196 -6.76 10.01 -10.81
N GLN A 197 -7.61 9.10 -10.30
CA GLN A 197 -7.90 7.84 -10.96
C GLN A 197 -9.35 7.84 -11.41
N ASP A 198 -9.57 8.07 -12.71
CA ASP A 198 -10.91 8.16 -13.35
C ASP A 198 -11.62 6.79 -13.52
N LEU A 199 -10.98 5.71 -13.05
CA LEU A 199 -11.47 4.36 -13.27
C LEU A 199 -12.26 3.89 -12.06
N LEU A 200 -13.59 4.04 -12.13
CA LEU A 200 -14.57 3.03 -11.74
C LEU A 200 -15.96 3.46 -12.24
N LEU A 201 -16.58 2.62 -13.08
CA LEU A 201 -17.94 2.77 -13.61
C LEU A 201 -19.04 2.83 -12.51
N ASP A 202 -18.66 2.65 -11.24
CA ASP A 202 -19.54 2.52 -10.07
C ASP A 202 -19.19 3.47 -8.91
N ALA A 203 -18.08 4.23 -8.99
CA ALA A 203 -17.74 5.18 -7.94
C ALA A 203 -18.32 6.55 -8.31
N ASN A 204 -19.25 7.06 -7.50
CA ASN A 204 -19.83 8.41 -7.64
C ASN A 204 -18.78 9.55 -7.58
N MET A 205 -17.48 9.22 -7.40
CA MET A 205 -16.39 10.15 -7.14
C MET A 205 -15.07 9.71 -7.78
N PRO A 206 -14.35 10.62 -8.49
CA PRO A 206 -12.95 10.37 -8.85
C PRO A 206 -12.09 10.27 -7.58
N ALA A 207 -11.46 9.11 -7.37
CA ALA A 207 -10.57 8.92 -6.24
C ALA A 207 -9.20 9.55 -6.56
N GLN A 208 -8.83 10.61 -5.85
CA GLN A 208 -7.49 11.18 -5.92
C GLN A 208 -6.58 10.46 -4.91
N PHE A 209 -5.43 10.01 -5.38
CA PHE A 209 -4.39 9.42 -4.54
C PHE A 209 -3.17 10.34 -4.46
N LEU A 210 -2.76 10.63 -3.24
CA LEU A 210 -1.57 11.40 -2.93
C LEU A 210 -0.39 10.47 -2.69
N THR A 211 0.77 10.80 -3.24
CA THR A 211 2.04 10.14 -2.92
C THR A 211 2.85 11.09 -2.06
N ILE A 212 3.12 10.69 -0.82
CA ILE A 212 3.93 11.46 0.13
C ILE A 212 5.25 10.74 0.35
N ARG A 213 6.36 11.43 0.18
CA ARG A 213 7.69 10.95 0.53
C ARG A 213 7.93 11.11 2.02
N VAL A 214 8.32 10.02 2.66
CA VAL A 214 8.68 9.94 4.06
C VAL A 214 10.20 9.85 4.16
N ALA A 215 10.84 10.95 4.55
CA ALA A 215 12.29 11.03 4.75
C ALA A 215 12.62 11.24 6.22
N SER A 216 13.68 10.59 6.71
CA SER A 216 14.17 10.75 8.08
C SER A 216 15.41 11.63 8.10
N ALA A 217 15.60 12.41 9.15
CA ALA A 217 16.86 13.11 9.42
C ALA A 217 18.02 12.13 9.71
N ASP A 218 17.70 10.91 10.19
CA ASP A 218 18.69 9.86 10.39
C ASP A 218 19.04 9.17 9.05
N PRO A 219 20.30 9.27 8.56
CA PRO A 219 20.72 8.69 7.29
C PRO A 219 20.69 7.15 7.26
N ARG A 220 20.55 6.49 8.42
CA ARG A 220 20.42 5.02 8.52
C ARG A 220 19.04 4.56 8.06
N VAL A 221 18.04 5.44 8.08
CA VAL A 221 16.66 5.13 7.70
C VAL A 221 16.44 5.51 6.24
N LYS A 222 16.14 4.50 5.40
CA LYS A 222 15.86 4.73 3.98
C LYS A 222 14.53 5.45 3.82
N ALA A 223 14.51 6.49 2.99
CA ALA A 223 13.27 7.15 2.60
C ALA A 223 12.34 6.20 1.86
N PHE A 224 11.04 6.36 2.06
CA PHE A 224 10.01 5.56 1.39
C PHE A 224 8.80 6.40 1.06
N ASP A 225 8.08 6.04 0.00
CA ASP A 225 6.89 6.77 -0.43
C ASP A 225 5.63 6.09 0.14
N ILE A 226 4.68 6.84 0.66
CA ILE A 226 3.35 6.37 1.07
C ILE A 226 2.31 6.86 0.06
N ARG A 227 1.30 6.04 -0.21
CA ARG A 227 0.18 6.41 -1.08
C ARG A 227 -1.10 6.36 -0.24
N LEU A 228 -1.85 7.45 -0.23
CA LEU A 228 -3.13 7.56 0.50
C LEU A 228 -4.21 8.16 -0.39
N ASN A 229 -5.46 7.93 -0.04
CA ASN A 229 -6.59 8.63 -0.65
C ASN A 229 -6.63 10.07 -0.11
N SER A 230 -6.90 11.06 -0.95
CA SER A 230 -6.96 12.47 -0.53
C SER A 230 -8.04 12.73 0.54
N SER A 231 -9.11 11.93 0.59
CA SER A 231 -10.14 12.00 1.63
C SER A 231 -9.62 11.68 3.03
N GLU A 232 -8.59 10.85 3.15
CA GLU A 232 -7.98 10.45 4.43
C GLU A 232 -6.80 11.36 4.82
N TYR A 233 -6.47 12.37 3.99
CA TYR A 233 -5.34 13.25 4.23
C TYR A 233 -5.49 14.07 5.52
N GLY A 234 -6.71 14.54 5.82
CA GLY A 234 -6.99 15.30 7.04
C GLY A 234 -6.72 14.47 8.31
N GLU A 235 -7.25 13.24 8.36
CA GLU A 235 -7.03 12.34 9.50
C GLU A 235 -5.54 11.97 9.69
N LEU A 236 -4.83 11.76 8.57
CA LEU A 236 -3.39 11.55 8.61
C LEU A 236 -2.67 12.79 9.17
N GLN A 237 -3.02 13.98 8.68
CA GLN A 237 -2.42 15.24 9.13
C GLN A 237 -2.65 15.48 10.62
N ASP A 238 -3.86 15.19 11.12
CA ASP A 238 -4.20 15.33 12.54
C ASP A 238 -3.40 14.39 13.44
N LYS A 239 -3.02 13.21 12.94
CA LYS A 239 -2.20 12.24 13.70
C LYS A 239 -0.70 12.53 13.65
N LEU A 240 -0.24 13.35 12.70
CA LEU A 240 1.18 13.64 12.52
C LEU A 240 1.63 14.80 13.40
N ARG A 241 2.79 14.64 14.03
CA ARG A 241 3.44 15.71 14.80
C ARG A 241 4.18 16.71 13.92
N ALA A 242 4.68 16.25 12.77
CA ALA A 242 5.43 17.07 11.82
C ALA A 242 4.50 17.54 10.68
N PRO A 243 4.58 18.82 10.26
CA PRO A 243 3.80 19.31 9.14
C PRO A 243 4.22 18.63 7.83
N ILE A 244 3.25 18.36 6.97
CA ILE A 244 3.49 17.85 5.62
C ILE A 244 3.82 19.05 4.72
N GLN A 245 4.97 18.99 4.04
CA GLN A 245 5.37 20.00 3.07
C GLN A 245 4.74 19.68 1.72
N ASN A 246 4.12 20.66 1.07
CA ASN A 246 3.62 20.48 -0.29
C ASN A 246 4.78 20.63 -1.28
N GLY A 247 4.95 19.63 -2.16
CA GLY A 247 5.83 19.75 -3.32
C GLY A 247 5.30 20.82 -4.28
N ALA A 248 6.22 21.43 -5.04
CA ALA A 248 5.84 22.42 -6.04
C ALA A 248 4.83 21.83 -7.03
N ASN A 249 3.73 22.55 -7.26
CA ASN A 249 2.65 22.23 -8.22
C ASN A 249 1.78 21.00 -7.88
N VAL A 250 1.67 20.60 -6.62
CA VAL A 250 0.73 19.54 -6.20
C VAL A 250 -0.53 20.15 -5.60
N VAL A 251 -1.67 19.99 -6.29
CA VAL A 251 -2.99 20.42 -5.79
C VAL A 251 -3.68 19.25 -5.09
N ILE A 252 -4.07 19.46 -3.83
CA ILE A 252 -4.73 18.45 -3.00
C ILE A 252 -6.22 18.78 -2.95
N HIS A 253 -7.08 17.91 -3.50
CA HIS A 253 -8.53 18.02 -3.36
C HIS A 253 -8.97 17.07 -2.25
N GLN A 254 -9.27 17.64 -1.07
CA GLN A 254 -9.72 16.85 0.08
C GLN A 254 -11.23 16.58 0.01
N SER A 255 -12.00 17.48 -0.60
CA SER A 255 -13.44 17.39 -0.67
C SER A 255 -14.00 17.57 -2.09
N LEU A 256 -15.25 17.10 -2.24
CA LEU A 256 -16.09 17.33 -3.42
C LEU A 256 -16.27 18.82 -3.75
N SER A 257 -16.38 19.64 -2.71
CA SER A 257 -16.53 21.08 -2.83
C SER A 257 -15.28 21.72 -3.42
N ASP A 258 -14.09 21.25 -3.05
CA ASP A 258 -12.83 21.78 -3.59
C ASP A 258 -12.70 21.46 -5.08
N LEU A 259 -13.02 20.22 -5.47
CA LEU A 259 -13.03 19.80 -6.88
C LEU A 259 -14.10 20.56 -7.68
N PHE A 260 -15.28 20.78 -7.10
CA PHE A 260 -16.33 21.59 -7.72
C PHE A 260 -15.86 23.03 -7.92
N LEU A 261 -15.29 23.68 -6.90
CA LEU A 261 -14.86 25.06 -6.97
C LEU A 261 -13.78 25.26 -8.03
N GLU A 262 -12.83 24.34 -8.14
CA GLU A 262 -11.80 24.39 -9.18
C GLU A 262 -12.41 24.16 -10.57
N THR A 263 -13.21 23.10 -10.75
CA THR A 263 -13.85 22.78 -12.03
C THR A 263 -14.76 23.92 -12.47
N PHE A 264 -15.55 24.45 -11.55
CA PHE A 264 -16.45 25.58 -11.78
C PHE A 264 -15.67 26.83 -12.16
N SER A 265 -14.63 27.18 -11.40
CA SER A 265 -13.77 28.34 -11.72
C SER A 265 -13.14 28.19 -13.10
N SER A 266 -12.62 27.00 -13.43
CA SER A 266 -12.05 26.74 -14.76
C SER A 266 -13.08 26.84 -15.88
N LEU A 267 -14.32 26.38 -15.65
CA LEU A 267 -15.41 26.54 -16.61
C LEU A 267 -15.86 28.00 -16.75
N VAL A 268 -15.88 28.77 -15.66
CA VAL A 268 -16.20 30.20 -15.68
C VAL A 268 -15.12 30.99 -16.43
N GLU A 269 -13.85 30.69 -16.22
CA GLU A 269 -12.73 31.32 -16.96
C GLU A 269 -12.79 31.04 -18.46
N ARG A 270 -13.29 29.87 -18.86
CA ARG A 270 -13.48 29.52 -20.27
C ARG A 270 -14.75 30.11 -20.88
N ASN A 271 -15.71 30.55 -20.06
CA ASN A 271 -16.94 31.13 -20.58
C ASN A 271 -16.68 32.55 -21.08
N PRO A 272 -17.13 32.90 -22.30
CA PRO A 272 -17.01 34.27 -22.80
C PRO A 272 -17.81 35.22 -21.90
N PRO A 273 -17.31 36.43 -21.62
CA PRO A 273 -18.03 37.40 -20.80
C PRO A 273 -19.37 37.74 -21.45
N TYR A 274 -20.44 37.66 -20.66
CA TYR A 274 -21.76 38.02 -21.13
C TYR A 274 -21.87 39.53 -21.30
N LEU A 275 -21.95 39.98 -22.55
CA LEU A 275 -22.20 41.38 -22.87
C LEU A 275 -23.69 41.66 -22.67
N VAL A 276 -24.03 42.37 -21.60
CA VAL A 276 -25.40 42.82 -21.34
C VAL A 276 -25.84 43.74 -22.48
N PRO A 277 -26.90 43.42 -23.24
CA PRO A 277 -27.43 44.31 -24.26
C PRO A 277 -27.91 45.61 -23.60
N SER A 278 -27.50 46.75 -24.15
CA SER A 278 -27.73 48.10 -23.61
C SER A 278 -29.21 48.49 -23.42
N ASN A 279 -30.15 47.65 -23.86
CA ASN A 279 -31.59 47.87 -23.77
C ASN A 279 -32.30 47.05 -22.67
N GLN A 280 -31.57 46.29 -21.85
CA GLN A 280 -32.14 45.53 -20.73
C GLN A 280 -31.58 45.92 -19.35
N VAL A 281 -31.27 47.20 -19.14
CA VAL A 281 -31.20 47.75 -17.78
C VAL A 281 -32.62 48.10 -17.32
N SER A 282 -33.48 47.09 -17.18
CA SER A 282 -34.80 47.26 -16.56
C SER A 282 -34.68 47.04 -15.05
N PHE A 283 -34.60 48.17 -14.34
CA PHE A 283 -35.14 48.39 -13.00
C PHE A 283 -34.93 47.29 -11.95
N CYS A 284 -33.86 47.40 -11.15
CA CYS A 284 -33.96 47.05 -9.73
C CYS A 284 -34.48 48.31 -9.00
N PRO A 285 -35.65 48.30 -8.34
CA PRO A 285 -36.07 49.42 -7.53
C PRO A 285 -35.11 49.58 -6.36
N ALA A 286 -34.56 50.79 -6.21
CA ALA A 286 -33.81 51.17 -5.03
C ALA A 286 -34.68 51.02 -3.78
N THR A 287 -34.37 50.05 -2.92
CA THR A 287 -34.68 50.17 -1.50
C THR A 287 -33.43 50.71 -0.80
N ASN A 288 -33.48 52.01 -0.50
CA ASN A 288 -32.61 52.69 0.46
C ASN A 288 -32.47 51.86 1.73
N ASN A 289 -31.28 51.34 2.01
CA ASN A 289 -30.55 51.62 3.25
C ASN A 289 -29.17 50.95 3.18
N GLY A 290 -28.14 51.74 3.46
CA GLY A 290 -26.77 51.48 3.04
C GLY A 290 -26.06 50.33 3.75
N MET A 291 -25.10 49.76 3.04
CA MET A 291 -23.74 49.49 3.53
C MET A 291 -22.83 49.15 2.35
N ALA A 292 -21.56 49.56 2.49
CA ALA A 292 -20.43 49.41 1.58
C ALA A 292 -20.37 48.03 0.88
N GLY A 293 -20.00 47.92 -0.39
CA GLY A 293 -18.77 48.43 -0.99
C GLY A 293 -17.86 47.23 -1.28
N TRP A 294 -17.95 46.66 -2.49
CA TRP A 294 -16.97 45.71 -3.02
C TRP A 294 -16.65 46.14 -4.46
N SER A 295 -15.64 46.99 -4.58
CA SER A 295 -15.03 47.34 -5.87
C SER A 295 -13.98 46.29 -6.20
N PHE A 296 -14.26 45.44 -7.18
CA PHE A 296 -13.20 44.66 -7.85
C PHE A 296 -12.47 45.60 -8.81
N LEU A 297 -11.31 46.07 -8.39
CA LEU A 297 -10.32 46.69 -9.28
C LEU A 297 -9.64 45.58 -10.07
N ALA A 298 -9.92 45.54 -11.37
CA ALA A 298 -9.01 44.95 -12.34
C ALA A 298 -7.81 45.89 -12.49
N TYR A 299 -6.60 45.37 -12.38
CA TYR A 299 -5.38 46.01 -12.86
C TYR A 299 -4.74 45.09 -13.90
N ASP A 300 -4.26 45.75 -14.96
CA ASP A 300 -3.62 45.21 -16.16
C ASP A 300 -2.49 44.20 -15.92
#